data_AF-A0A1F2WGG2-F1
#
_entry.id   AF-A0A1F2WGG2-F1
#
_cell.length_a   1.000
_cell.length_b   1.000
_cell.length_c   1.000
_cell.angle_alpha   90.00
_cell.angle_beta   90.00
_cell.angle_gamma   90.00
#
_symmetry.space_group_name_H-M   'P 1'
#
loop_
_entity.id
_entity.type
_entity.pdbx_description
1 polymer ?
#
loop_
_entity_poly.entity_id
_entity_poly.type
_entity_poly.pdbx_seq_one_letter_code
_entity_poly.pdbx_strand_id
1 'polypeptide(L)'
;MKSLGRITALVLTLILFVALFPAGSQAIAGGDQDELQDESNRISYELLQLRTRRKAAAGESESLRSELQALDNEIGRAEAYLNDLEEELRAFQESYGLSMRTLYKMGNMTALEIFLDAEELNDAWQDNAVYQRLLARDGEEIEKIKSKLADLDTRKRDLKEARERRTRVAETLDIDRLDGQISLLEVRLSEVNNKLRSLSTGAGNETGGGEGRNQAPSWKAPAAGEVLDRVTRQPSLSDFELTGMVMAGYTTCYGEEFDGDPTASGVIFHMYDFTCAHRSLPFGTWLLVKYNGGHVIVQVNDRGPFVPGRVLDLSFGAARSIGLDGVQWTEFEIIVPKGTATK
;
A
#
# COMPACT_ATOMS: atom_id res chain seq x y z
N MET A 1 -10.93 27.90 -4.44
CA MET A 1 -10.90 26.42 -4.52
C MET A 1 -9.55 25.96 -3.97
N LYS A 2 -9.26 26.10 -2.68
CA LYS A 2 -9.48 25.14 -1.57
C LYS A 2 -9.38 23.66 -1.98
N SER A 3 -8.37 22.99 -1.40
CA SER A 3 -8.15 21.54 -1.23
C SER A 3 -7.32 20.74 -2.26
N LEU A 4 -6.11 21.17 -2.62
CA LEU A 4 -5.06 20.23 -3.08
C LEU A 4 -3.69 20.77 -2.67
N GLY A 5 -3.13 20.25 -1.58
CA GLY A 5 -1.82 20.69 -1.09
C GLY A 5 -1.35 19.98 0.18
N ARG A 6 -1.87 18.78 0.43
CA ARG A 6 -1.49 17.92 1.55
C ARG A 6 -1.50 16.49 1.05
N ILE A 7 -0.44 16.06 0.38
CA ILE A 7 0.02 14.67 0.22
C ILE A 7 1.41 14.79 -0.46
N THR A 8 2.35 13.95 -0.04
CA THR A 8 3.77 13.86 -0.45
C THR A 8 4.77 14.88 0.12
N ALA A 9 4.88 14.94 1.45
CA ALA A 9 6.15 15.23 2.10
C ALA A 9 6.24 14.40 3.38
N LEU A 10 6.42 13.09 3.21
CA LEU A 10 6.76 12.17 4.30
C LEU A 10 7.96 11.34 3.85
N VAL A 11 9.04 12.04 3.49
CA VAL A 11 10.40 11.50 3.59
C VAL A 11 10.67 11.39 5.09
N LEU A 12 10.19 10.29 5.70
CA LEU A 12 10.65 9.91 7.03
C LEU A 12 12.01 9.25 6.85
N THR A 13 13.05 10.07 6.86
CA THR A 13 14.41 9.67 7.22
C THR A 13 14.38 9.15 8.66
N LEU A 14 13.94 7.91 8.86
CA LEU A 14 14.18 7.18 10.09
C LEU A 14 15.62 6.65 10.02
N ILE A 15 16.56 7.53 10.36
CA ILE A 15 17.89 7.15 10.79
C ILE A 15 17.71 6.41 12.11
N LEU A 16 17.89 5.09 12.12
CA LEU A 16 18.04 4.33 13.36
C LEU A 16 19.32 3.50 13.32
N PHE A 17 20.37 4.14 13.85
CA PHE A 17 21.44 3.58 14.67
C PHE A 17 21.76 2.09 14.48
N VAL A 18 22.74 1.79 13.62
CA VAL A 18 23.52 0.56 13.70
C VAL A 18 24.39 0.66 14.96
N ALA A 19 23.94 0.04 16.06
CA ALA A 19 24.78 -0.15 17.23
C ALA A 19 25.84 -1.21 16.90
N LEU A 20 27.01 -0.76 16.46
CA LEU A 20 28.25 -1.55 16.50
C LEU A 20 28.74 -1.56 17.95
N PHE A 21 28.67 -2.70 18.63
CA PHE A 21 29.43 -2.94 19.87
C PHE A 21 30.14 -4.30 19.83
N PRO A 22 31.29 -4.42 20.49
CA PRO A 22 32.34 -5.37 20.16
C PRO A 22 32.06 -6.74 20.77
N ALA A 23 32.49 -7.76 20.04
CA ALA A 23 32.64 -9.12 20.53
C ALA A 23 33.58 -9.16 21.75
N GLY A 24 33.11 -9.74 22.86
CA GLY A 24 33.93 -9.87 24.06
C GLY A 24 33.25 -10.61 25.22
N SER A 25 33.32 -11.95 25.15
CA SER A 25 33.52 -12.91 26.26
C SER A 25 32.59 -12.88 27.49
N GLN A 26 31.84 -13.97 27.71
CA GLN A 26 32.18 -14.98 28.74
C GLN A 26 31.27 -16.21 28.63
N ALA A 27 31.90 -17.39 28.66
CA ALA A 27 31.25 -18.69 28.58
C ALA A 27 30.56 -19.08 29.90
N ILE A 28 29.30 -19.52 29.81
CA ILE A 28 28.59 -20.30 30.83
C ILE A 28 28.05 -21.55 30.11
N ALA A 29 28.22 -22.72 30.72
CA ALA A 29 28.03 -24.06 30.14
C ALA A 29 26.56 -24.46 29.84
N GLY A 30 25.73 -23.52 29.42
CA GLY A 30 24.45 -23.71 28.70
C GLY A 30 24.33 -22.80 27.46
N GLY A 31 25.40 -22.09 27.09
CA GLY A 31 25.35 -20.89 26.24
C GLY A 31 25.22 -21.10 24.73
N ASP A 32 25.70 -22.21 24.16
CA ASP A 32 25.74 -22.34 22.68
C ASP A 32 24.33 -22.46 22.06
N GLN A 33 23.38 -23.11 22.76
CA GLN A 33 22.02 -23.24 22.26
C GLN A 33 21.21 -21.96 22.43
N ASP A 34 21.38 -21.26 23.57
CA ASP A 34 20.72 -19.98 23.85
C ASP A 34 21.25 -18.87 22.91
N GLU A 35 22.55 -18.84 22.63
CA GLU A 35 23.18 -17.86 21.73
C GLU A 35 22.75 -18.08 20.26
N LEU A 36 22.62 -19.34 19.82
CA LEU A 36 22.06 -19.67 18.50
C LEU A 36 20.56 -19.36 18.41
N GLN A 37 19.82 -19.53 19.51
CA GLN A 37 18.41 -19.17 19.58
C GLN A 37 18.24 -17.65 19.48
N ASP A 38 19.07 -16.88 20.16
CA ASP A 38 19.08 -15.41 20.07
C ASP A 38 19.50 -14.92 18.67
N GLU A 39 20.49 -15.55 18.02
CA GLU A 39 20.86 -15.24 16.64
C GLU A 39 19.69 -15.53 15.68
N SER A 40 18.99 -16.67 15.84
CA SER A 40 17.81 -17.03 15.05
C SER A 40 16.66 -16.04 15.24
N ASN A 41 16.38 -15.63 16.48
CA ASN A 41 15.36 -14.63 16.81
C ASN A 41 15.69 -13.27 16.17
N ARG A 42 16.96 -12.85 16.23
CA ARG A 42 17.43 -11.59 15.64
C ARG A 42 17.31 -11.59 14.11
N ILE A 43 17.76 -12.65 13.44
CA ILE A 43 17.64 -12.77 11.98
C ILE A 43 16.16 -12.78 11.58
N SER A 44 15.31 -13.50 12.33
CA SER A 44 13.87 -13.54 12.07
C SER A 44 13.22 -12.15 12.17
N TYR A 45 13.65 -11.33 13.13
CA TYR A 45 13.19 -9.95 13.27
C TYR A 45 13.65 -9.05 12.11
N GLU A 46 14.91 -9.15 11.69
CA GLU A 46 15.45 -8.39 10.55
C GLU A 46 14.73 -8.75 9.24
N LEU A 47 14.47 -10.04 9.06
CA LEU A 47 13.76 -10.59 7.90
C LEU A 47 12.30 -10.11 7.87
N LEU A 48 11.64 -9.99 9.03
CA LEU A 48 10.32 -9.38 9.16
C LEU A 48 10.33 -7.89 8.73
N GLN A 49 11.34 -7.13 9.16
CA GLN A 49 11.47 -5.71 8.78
C GLN A 49 11.67 -5.57 7.27
N LEU A 50 12.56 -6.36 6.68
CA LEU A 50 12.83 -6.32 5.24
C LEU A 50 11.61 -6.75 4.41
N ARG A 51 10.91 -7.83 4.80
CA ARG A 51 9.66 -8.25 4.13
C ARG A 51 8.57 -7.19 4.22
N THR A 52 8.45 -6.51 5.36
CA THR A 52 7.50 -5.39 5.53
C THR A 52 7.85 -4.24 4.61
N ARG A 53 9.14 -3.87 4.54
CA ARG A 53 9.64 -2.81 3.66
C ARG A 53 9.45 -3.16 2.19
N ARG A 54 9.72 -4.40 1.80
CA ARG A 54 9.50 -4.93 0.45
C ARG A 54 8.03 -4.93 0.06
N LYS A 55 7.13 -5.33 0.97
CA LYS A 55 5.68 -5.27 0.74
C LYS A 55 5.18 -3.83 0.58
N ALA A 56 5.70 -2.90 1.38
CA ALA A 56 5.38 -1.48 1.26
C ALA A 56 5.87 -0.92 -0.09
N ALA A 57 7.12 -1.21 -0.46
CA ALA A 57 7.71 -0.80 -1.74
C ALA A 57 6.96 -1.40 -2.95
N ALA A 58 6.52 -2.66 -2.87
CA ALA A 58 5.71 -3.30 -3.91
C ALA A 58 4.34 -2.63 -4.05
N GLY A 59 3.67 -2.29 -2.94
CA GLY A 59 2.42 -1.55 -2.97
C GLY A 59 2.56 -0.14 -3.57
N GLU A 60 3.64 0.55 -3.23
CA GLU A 60 3.96 1.87 -3.79
C GLU A 60 4.28 1.79 -5.29
N SER A 61 5.04 0.77 -5.71
CA SER A 61 5.34 0.49 -7.12
C SER A 61 4.07 0.23 -7.94
N GLU A 62 3.13 -0.55 -7.40
CA GLU A 62 1.85 -0.82 -8.07
C GLU A 62 0.98 0.44 -8.21
N SER A 63 0.94 1.27 -7.15
CA SER A 63 0.26 2.57 -7.20
C SER A 63 0.89 3.49 -8.24
N LEU A 64 2.22 3.60 -8.26
CA LEU A 64 2.97 4.41 -9.23
C LEU A 64 2.75 3.91 -10.66
N ARG A 65 2.72 2.59 -10.87
CA ARG A 65 2.43 1.98 -12.17
C ARG A 65 1.03 2.36 -12.66
N SER A 66 0.04 2.30 -11.77
CA SER A 66 -1.33 2.73 -12.08
C SER A 66 -1.41 4.22 -12.42
N GLU A 67 -0.70 5.08 -11.66
CA GLU A 67 -0.61 6.51 -11.93
C GLU A 67 0.08 6.82 -13.26
N LEU A 68 1.17 6.13 -13.59
CA LEU A 68 1.87 6.27 -14.86
C LEU A 68 0.98 5.86 -16.04
N GLN A 69 0.23 4.77 -15.91
CA GLN A 69 -0.73 4.35 -16.93
C GLN A 69 -1.84 5.39 -17.12
N ALA A 70 -2.35 5.98 -16.03
CA ALA A 70 -3.34 7.04 -16.10
C ALA A 70 -2.80 8.29 -16.81
N LEU A 71 -1.55 8.68 -16.53
CA LEU A 71 -0.87 9.79 -17.21
C LEU A 71 -0.63 9.48 -18.69
N ASP A 72 -0.20 8.28 -19.04
CA ASP A 72 -0.01 7.87 -20.44
C ASP A 72 -1.33 7.95 -21.22
N ASN A 73 -2.43 7.53 -20.62
CA ASN A 73 -3.77 7.67 -21.20
C ASN A 73 -4.23 9.13 -21.33
N GLU A 74 -3.86 10.01 -20.39
CA GLU A 74 -4.18 11.44 -20.47
C GLU A 74 -3.34 12.14 -21.55
N ILE A 75 -2.04 11.83 -21.64
CA ILE A 75 -1.15 12.33 -22.68
C ILE A 75 -1.67 11.88 -24.05
N GLY A 76 -2.00 10.60 -24.23
CA GLY A 76 -2.51 10.08 -25.49
C GLY A 76 -3.82 10.76 -25.93
N ARG A 77 -4.74 11.04 -24.99
CA ARG A 77 -5.97 11.81 -25.29
C ARG A 77 -5.68 13.25 -25.68
N ALA A 78 -4.76 13.92 -24.98
CA ALA A 78 -4.35 15.27 -25.30
C ALA A 78 -3.66 15.35 -26.68
N GLU A 79 -2.84 14.36 -27.03
CA GLU A 79 -2.18 14.26 -28.34
C GLU A 79 -3.18 14.03 -29.47
N ALA A 80 -4.16 13.14 -29.28
CA ALA A 80 -5.23 12.95 -30.26
C ALA A 80 -6.03 14.24 -30.50
N TYR A 81 -6.42 14.92 -29.42
CA TYR A 81 -7.18 16.17 -29.53
C TYR A 81 -6.36 17.33 -30.14
N LEU A 82 -5.05 17.39 -29.86
CA LEU A 82 -4.14 18.32 -30.53
C LEU A 82 -4.11 18.07 -32.04
N ASN A 83 -3.95 16.81 -32.46
CA ASN A 83 -3.94 16.48 -33.88
C ASN A 83 -5.26 16.85 -34.57
N ASP A 84 -6.40 16.57 -33.93
CA ASP A 84 -7.73 16.94 -34.45
C ASP A 84 -7.84 18.47 -34.64
N LEU A 85 -7.38 19.26 -33.66
CA LEU A 85 -7.38 20.72 -33.76
C LEU A 85 -6.42 21.25 -34.82
N GLU A 86 -5.25 20.63 -35.00
CA GLU A 86 -4.32 20.98 -36.08
C GLU A 86 -4.90 20.67 -37.47
N GLU A 87 -5.64 19.57 -37.60
CA GLU A 87 -6.33 19.20 -38.84
C GLU A 87 -7.49 20.16 -39.14
N GLU A 88 -8.29 20.52 -38.14
CA GLU A 88 -9.31 21.56 -38.25
C GLU A 88 -8.72 22.89 -38.71
N LEU A 89 -7.60 23.32 -38.09
CA LEU A 89 -6.92 24.56 -38.46
C LEU A 89 -6.39 24.51 -39.91
N ARG A 90 -5.83 23.37 -40.33
CA ARG A 90 -5.33 23.18 -41.69
C ARG A 90 -6.45 23.21 -42.73
N ALA A 91 -7.53 22.48 -42.48
CA ALA A 91 -8.71 22.46 -43.35
C ALA A 91 -9.31 23.87 -43.49
N PHE A 92 -9.34 24.62 -42.39
CA PHE A 92 -9.74 26.01 -42.39
C PHE A 92 -8.85 26.89 -43.28
N GLN A 93 -7.52 26.81 -43.11
CA GLN A 93 -6.55 27.57 -43.91
C GLN A 93 -6.63 27.24 -45.41
N GLU A 94 -6.85 25.98 -45.77
CA GLU A 94 -7.00 25.54 -47.16
C GLU A 94 -8.27 26.11 -47.82
N SER A 95 -9.41 26.02 -47.11
CA SER A 95 -10.68 26.61 -47.55
C SER A 95 -10.55 28.11 -47.78
N TYR A 96 -9.89 28.80 -46.84
CA TYR A 96 -9.61 30.23 -46.93
C TYR A 96 -8.73 30.56 -48.15
N GLY A 97 -7.63 29.85 -48.34
CA GLY A 97 -6.73 30.03 -49.47
C GLY A 97 -7.37 29.72 -50.83
N LEU A 98 -8.34 28.80 -50.89
CA LEU A 98 -9.13 28.53 -52.10
C LEU A 98 -10.07 29.70 -52.42
N SER A 99 -10.72 30.25 -51.39
CA SER A 99 -11.63 31.40 -51.52
C SER A 99 -10.89 32.63 -52.05
N MET A 100 -9.71 32.94 -51.49
CA MET A 100 -8.88 34.06 -51.95
C MET A 100 -8.39 33.90 -53.40
N ARG A 101 -7.97 32.68 -53.79
CA ARG A 101 -7.58 32.39 -55.20
C ARG A 101 -8.74 32.53 -56.18
N THR A 102 -9.95 32.21 -55.74
CA THR A 102 -11.15 32.33 -56.57
C THR A 102 -11.49 33.79 -56.81
N LEU A 103 -11.43 34.63 -55.77
CA LEU A 103 -11.58 36.08 -55.89
C LEU A 103 -10.56 36.71 -56.84
N TYR A 104 -9.29 36.28 -56.76
CA TYR A 104 -8.25 36.68 -57.70
C TYR A 104 -8.58 36.31 -59.14
N LYS A 105 -8.95 35.05 -59.39
CA LYS A 105 -9.26 34.54 -60.73
C LYS A 105 -10.52 35.15 -61.35
N MET A 106 -11.48 35.58 -60.53
CA MET A 106 -12.70 36.26 -60.96
C MET A 106 -12.45 37.71 -61.41
N GLY A 107 -11.21 38.22 -61.32
CA GLY A 107 -10.87 39.58 -61.75
C GLY A 107 -11.47 40.67 -60.85
N ASN A 108 -11.94 40.31 -59.65
CA ASN A 108 -12.45 41.26 -58.67
C ASN A 108 -11.27 41.92 -57.93
N MET A 109 -10.43 42.63 -58.70
CA MET A 109 -9.15 43.20 -58.26
C MET A 109 -9.31 44.25 -57.16
N THR A 110 -10.46 44.92 -57.08
CA THR A 110 -10.74 45.94 -56.07
C THR A 110 -10.64 45.38 -54.64
N ALA A 111 -11.04 44.12 -54.43
CA ALA A 111 -10.93 43.46 -53.13
C ALA A 111 -9.49 43.02 -52.78
N LEU A 112 -8.67 42.76 -53.81
CA LEU A 112 -7.28 42.34 -53.66
C LEU A 112 -6.33 43.53 -53.57
N GLU A 113 -6.60 44.63 -54.26
CA GLU A 113 -5.85 45.90 -54.17
C GLU A 113 -5.94 46.47 -52.76
N ILE A 114 -7.14 46.51 -52.15
CA ILE A 114 -7.34 46.94 -50.75
C ILE A 114 -6.57 46.04 -49.77
N PHE A 115 -6.44 44.75 -50.08
CA PHE A 115 -5.72 43.78 -49.23
C PHE A 115 -4.19 43.85 -49.41
N LEU A 116 -3.70 44.19 -50.60
CA LEU A 116 -2.27 44.23 -50.94
C LEU A 116 -1.63 45.60 -50.67
N ASP A 117 -2.40 46.69 -50.64
CA ASP A 117 -1.93 48.05 -50.30
C ASP A 117 -1.78 48.28 -48.78
N ALA A 118 -2.22 47.32 -47.94
CA ALA A 118 -2.07 47.45 -46.49
C ALA A 118 -0.64 47.11 -46.05
N GLU A 119 0.05 48.10 -45.45
CA GLU A 119 1.43 47.94 -44.95
C GLU A 119 1.51 46.97 -43.75
N GLU A 120 0.42 46.84 -42.98
CA GLU A 120 0.26 45.83 -41.93
C GLU A 120 -1.06 45.07 -42.10
N LEU A 121 -1.03 43.76 -41.81
CA LEU A 121 -2.16 42.87 -42.07
C LEU A 121 -3.44 43.44 -41.48
N ASN A 122 -3.40 44.03 -40.26
CA ASN A 122 -4.51 44.59 -39.48
C ASN A 122 -5.26 45.79 -40.13
N ASP A 123 -4.62 46.54 -41.04
CA ASP A 123 -5.21 47.74 -41.65
C ASP A 123 -6.18 47.42 -42.80
N ALA A 124 -5.91 46.34 -43.55
CA ALA A 124 -6.83 45.80 -44.58
C ALA A 124 -8.18 45.33 -43.99
N TRP A 125 -8.28 45.19 -42.66
CA TRP A 125 -9.42 44.58 -41.99
C TRP A 125 -10.57 45.55 -41.80
N GLN A 126 -10.33 46.87 -41.66
CA GLN A 126 -11.38 47.79 -41.20
C GLN A 126 -12.41 48.19 -42.28
N ASP A 127 -12.06 48.21 -43.57
CA ASP A 127 -12.83 48.96 -44.58
C ASP A 127 -13.93 48.20 -45.35
N ASN A 128 -14.10 46.87 -45.19
CA ASN A 128 -15.06 46.11 -46.02
C ASN A 128 -16.11 45.31 -45.23
N ALA A 129 -17.32 45.88 -45.09
CA ALA A 129 -18.38 45.41 -44.18
C ALA A 129 -19.01 44.04 -44.49
N VAL A 130 -18.94 43.54 -45.73
CA VAL A 130 -19.42 42.19 -46.09
C VAL A 130 -18.36 41.14 -45.75
N TYR A 131 -17.08 41.49 -45.92
CA TYR A 131 -15.95 40.66 -45.52
C TYR A 131 -15.80 40.63 -43.99
N GLN A 132 -16.05 41.74 -43.29
CA GLN A 132 -16.07 41.80 -41.82
C GLN A 132 -16.98 40.72 -41.18
N ARG A 133 -18.12 40.37 -41.78
CA ARG A 133 -19.04 39.38 -41.17
C ARG A 133 -18.65 37.93 -41.42
N LEU A 134 -18.06 37.62 -42.58
CA LEU A 134 -17.52 36.29 -42.85
C LEU A 134 -16.18 36.11 -42.12
N LEU A 135 -15.28 37.09 -42.24
CA LEU A 135 -13.92 37.05 -41.72
C LEU A 135 -13.79 37.30 -40.22
N ALA A 136 -14.65 38.11 -39.58
CA ALA A 136 -14.58 38.27 -38.12
C ALA A 136 -15.03 37.00 -37.40
N ARG A 137 -16.05 36.29 -37.93
CA ARG A 137 -16.47 34.99 -37.40
C ARG A 137 -15.34 33.97 -37.55
N ASP A 138 -14.80 33.88 -38.75
CA ASP A 138 -13.73 32.96 -39.12
C ASP A 138 -12.40 33.23 -38.38
N GLY A 139 -12.05 34.52 -38.21
CA GLY A 139 -10.87 34.95 -37.46
C GLY A 139 -10.99 34.71 -35.95
N GLU A 140 -12.18 34.92 -35.38
CA GLU A 140 -12.45 34.57 -33.98
C GLU A 140 -12.38 33.05 -33.75
N GLU A 141 -12.87 32.24 -34.70
CA GLU A 141 -12.75 30.77 -34.64
C GLU A 141 -11.28 30.32 -34.74
N ILE A 142 -10.47 30.92 -35.64
CA ILE A 142 -9.03 30.62 -35.75
C ILE A 142 -8.29 30.97 -34.45
N GLU A 143 -8.50 32.16 -33.88
CA GLU A 143 -7.82 32.57 -32.66
C GLU A 143 -8.23 31.70 -31.46
N LYS A 144 -9.50 31.28 -31.39
CA LYS A 144 -9.94 30.27 -30.41
C LYS A 144 -9.20 28.94 -30.57
N ILE A 145 -9.03 28.45 -31.80
CA ILE A 145 -8.31 27.19 -32.05
C ILE A 145 -6.84 27.33 -31.66
N LYS A 146 -6.16 28.41 -32.06
CA LYS A 146 -4.76 28.66 -31.68
C LYS A 146 -4.55 28.78 -30.18
N SER A 147 -5.46 29.48 -29.48
CA SER A 147 -5.41 29.58 -28.02
C SER A 147 -5.53 28.19 -27.37
N LYS A 148 -6.49 27.37 -27.82
CA LYS A 148 -6.66 26.00 -27.32
C LYS A 148 -5.42 25.14 -27.60
N LEU A 149 -4.81 25.29 -28.78
CA LEU A 149 -3.58 24.58 -29.14
C LEU A 149 -2.44 24.94 -28.17
N ALA A 150 -2.22 26.23 -27.90
CA ALA A 150 -1.18 26.69 -26.97
C ALA A 150 -1.41 26.19 -25.52
N ASP A 151 -2.66 26.22 -25.07
CA ASP A 151 -3.05 25.70 -23.75
C ASP A 151 -2.81 24.20 -23.65
N LEU A 152 -3.18 23.44 -24.69
CA LEU A 152 -2.98 21.99 -24.74
C LEU A 152 -1.51 21.59 -24.83
N ASP A 153 -0.71 22.32 -25.60
CA ASP A 153 0.74 22.10 -25.68
C ASP A 153 1.39 22.31 -24.31
N THR A 154 0.94 23.33 -23.59
CA THR A 154 1.37 23.58 -22.21
C THR A 154 0.96 22.45 -21.28
N ARG A 155 -0.32 22.05 -21.34
CA ARG A 155 -0.83 20.92 -20.55
C ARG A 155 -0.08 19.62 -20.84
N LYS A 156 0.23 19.34 -22.10
CA LYS A 156 1.00 18.16 -22.52
C LYS A 156 2.41 18.16 -21.93
N ARG A 157 3.08 19.32 -21.91
CA ARG A 157 4.40 19.47 -21.28
C ARG A 157 4.33 19.17 -19.78
N ASP A 158 3.35 19.75 -19.08
CA ASP A 158 3.15 19.51 -17.65
C ASP A 158 2.88 18.03 -17.32
N LEU A 159 2.10 17.35 -18.17
CA LEU A 159 1.82 15.92 -18.02
C LEU A 159 3.07 15.07 -18.23
N LYS A 160 3.90 15.38 -19.22
CA LYS A 160 5.19 14.71 -19.45
C LYS A 160 6.15 14.90 -18.27
N GLU A 161 6.25 16.10 -17.73
CA GLU A 161 7.05 16.37 -16.52
C GLU A 161 6.49 15.64 -15.28
N ALA A 162 5.18 15.58 -15.13
CA ALA A 162 4.52 14.83 -14.06
C ALA A 162 4.78 13.32 -14.15
N ARG A 163 4.87 12.78 -15.37
CA ARG A 163 5.24 11.38 -15.64
C ARG A 163 6.70 11.13 -15.29
N GLU A 164 7.62 11.95 -15.79
CA GLU A 164 9.06 11.80 -15.51
C GLU A 164 9.37 11.83 -14.01
N ARG A 165 8.74 12.73 -13.26
CA ARG A 165 8.90 12.79 -11.80
C ARG A 165 8.52 11.48 -11.13
N ARG A 166 7.43 10.84 -11.56
CA ARG A 166 6.96 9.56 -11.00
C ARG A 166 7.84 8.39 -11.42
N THR A 167 8.35 8.39 -12.65
CA THR A 167 9.32 7.39 -13.10
C THR A 167 10.57 7.39 -12.23
N ARG A 168 11.10 8.59 -11.89
CA ARG A 168 12.26 8.69 -10.99
C ARG A 168 11.97 8.13 -9.59
N VAL A 169 10.77 8.36 -9.05
CA VAL A 169 10.38 7.75 -7.75
C VAL A 169 10.31 6.24 -7.88
N ALA A 170 9.73 5.71 -8.96
CA ALA A 170 9.66 4.27 -9.21
C ALA A 170 11.06 3.63 -9.30
N GLU A 171 12.03 4.29 -9.92
CA GLU A 171 13.42 3.83 -10.01
C GLU A 171 14.14 3.78 -8.64
N THR A 172 13.71 4.58 -7.65
CA THR A 172 14.28 4.52 -6.29
C THR A 172 13.76 3.35 -5.46
N LEU A 173 12.63 2.75 -5.85
CA LEU A 173 12.05 1.59 -5.20
C LEU A 173 12.78 0.33 -5.69
N ASP A 174 13.99 0.13 -5.20
CA ASP A 174 14.87 -1.00 -5.53
C ASP A 174 14.38 -2.30 -4.82
N ILE A 175 13.28 -2.85 -5.34
CA ILE A 175 12.63 -4.08 -4.84
C ILE A 175 13.58 -5.27 -5.01
N ASP A 176 14.34 -5.33 -6.10
CA ASP A 176 15.28 -6.41 -6.39
C ASP A 176 16.38 -6.50 -5.33
N ARG A 177 16.91 -5.35 -4.89
CA ARG A 177 17.86 -5.32 -3.77
C ARG A 177 17.25 -5.81 -2.46
N LEU A 178 16.00 -5.45 -2.16
CA LEU A 178 15.31 -5.93 -0.96
C LEU A 178 15.10 -7.45 -1.03
N ASP A 179 14.69 -7.99 -2.18
CA ASP A 179 14.53 -9.42 -2.40
C ASP A 179 15.87 -10.18 -2.27
N GLY A 180 16.97 -9.58 -2.75
CA GLY A 180 18.32 -10.10 -2.54
C GLY A 180 18.74 -10.16 -1.06
N GLN A 181 18.46 -9.12 -0.29
CA GLN A 181 18.75 -9.11 1.16
C GLN A 181 17.90 -10.11 1.93
N ILE A 182 16.61 -10.23 1.60
CA ILE A 182 15.71 -11.22 2.20
C ILE A 182 16.24 -12.63 1.92
N SER A 183 16.58 -12.94 0.67
CA SER A 183 17.10 -14.25 0.27
C SER A 183 18.36 -14.63 1.03
N LEU A 184 19.30 -13.67 1.21
CA LEU A 184 20.53 -13.89 1.97
C LEU A 184 20.25 -14.23 3.44
N LEU A 185 19.34 -13.49 4.08
CA LEU A 185 18.96 -13.73 5.48
C LEU A 185 18.16 -15.02 5.66
N GLU A 186 17.34 -15.42 4.69
CA GLU A 186 16.63 -16.71 4.71
C GLU A 186 17.61 -17.90 4.70
N VAL A 187 18.65 -17.84 3.87
CA VAL A 187 19.72 -18.84 3.85
C VAL A 187 20.44 -18.89 5.20
N ARG A 188 20.82 -17.71 5.73
CA ARG A 188 21.48 -17.62 7.05
C ARG A 188 20.61 -18.18 8.18
N LEU A 189 19.32 -17.88 8.18
CA LEU A 189 18.37 -18.40 9.18
C LEU A 189 18.25 -19.92 9.11
N SER A 190 18.19 -20.48 7.90
CA SER A 190 18.19 -21.92 7.68
C SER A 190 19.44 -22.59 8.26
N GLU A 191 20.63 -22.00 8.03
CA GLU A 191 21.88 -22.50 8.60
C GLU A 191 21.86 -22.52 10.14
N VAL A 192 21.40 -21.43 10.78
CA VAL A 192 21.31 -21.33 12.24
C VAL A 192 20.31 -22.35 12.79
N ASN A 193 19.12 -22.46 12.18
CA ASN A 193 18.10 -23.42 12.61
C ASN A 193 18.54 -24.89 12.43
N ASN A 194 19.31 -25.19 11.38
CA ASN A 194 19.87 -26.52 11.19
C ASN A 194 20.90 -26.87 12.28
N LYS A 195 21.75 -25.91 12.69
CA LYS A 195 22.65 -26.08 13.83
C LYS A 195 21.87 -26.32 15.12
N LEU A 196 20.83 -25.53 15.39
CA LEU A 196 19.97 -25.68 16.57
C LEU A 196 19.31 -27.08 16.63
N ARG A 197 18.78 -27.56 15.51
CA ARG A 197 18.21 -28.92 15.41
C ARG A 197 19.23 -30.01 15.71
N SER A 198 20.44 -29.90 15.18
CA SER A 198 21.51 -30.88 15.43
C SER A 198 21.91 -30.99 16.89
N LEU A 199 21.80 -29.90 17.67
CA LEU A 199 22.03 -29.87 19.11
C LEU A 199 20.85 -30.51 19.88
N SER A 200 19.61 -30.31 19.42
CA SER A 200 18.40 -30.87 20.07
C SER A 200 18.23 -32.39 19.92
N THR A 201 18.66 -32.98 18.79
CA THR A 201 18.53 -34.42 18.53
C THR A 201 19.47 -35.30 19.39
N GLY A 202 20.35 -34.70 20.20
CA GLY A 202 21.22 -35.42 21.13
C GLY A 202 20.60 -35.72 22.50
N ALA A 203 19.41 -35.19 22.83
CA ALA A 203 18.83 -35.28 24.16
C ALA A 203 17.35 -35.73 24.12
N GLY A 204 17.10 -37.04 24.27
CA GLY A 204 15.74 -37.52 24.55
C GLY A 204 15.47 -38.98 24.17
N ASN A 205 15.83 -39.91 25.08
CA ASN A 205 15.19 -41.22 25.17
C ASN A 205 14.68 -41.36 26.61
N GLU A 206 13.36 -41.57 26.80
CA GLU A 206 12.72 -42.43 27.82
C GLU A 206 11.20 -42.15 27.98
N THR A 207 10.42 -43.14 27.52
CA THR A 207 9.20 -43.76 28.11
C THR A 207 8.19 -42.98 28.97
N GLY A 208 6.90 -43.19 28.66
CA GLY A 208 5.84 -43.26 29.68
C GLY A 208 4.42 -43.04 29.17
N GLY A 209 3.66 -44.12 28.90
CA GLY A 209 2.22 -44.08 28.66
C GLY A 209 1.40 -43.99 29.95
N GLY A 210 0.20 -43.42 29.85
CA GLY A 210 -0.79 -43.38 30.93
C GLY A 210 -2.12 -42.77 30.49
N GLU A 211 -3.16 -43.61 30.40
CA GLU A 211 -4.57 -43.23 30.25
C GLU A 211 -5.06 -42.50 31.51
N GLY A 212 -5.77 -41.38 31.34
CA GLY A 212 -6.31 -40.60 32.44
C GLY A 212 -7.42 -39.62 32.02
N ARG A 213 -8.66 -40.00 32.34
CA ARG A 213 -9.90 -39.21 32.44
C ARG A 213 -9.76 -37.69 32.20
N ASN A 214 -10.47 -37.20 31.19
CA ASN A 214 -10.64 -35.78 30.82
C ASN A 214 -11.18 -34.91 31.97
N GLN A 215 -10.29 -34.50 32.89
CA GLN A 215 -10.43 -33.23 33.57
C GLN A 215 -9.81 -32.19 32.64
N ALA A 216 -10.63 -31.28 32.11
CA ALA A 216 -10.13 -30.17 31.32
C ALA A 216 -9.08 -29.42 32.15
N PRO A 217 -7.86 -29.18 31.63
CA PRO A 217 -6.82 -28.52 32.39
C PRO A 217 -7.32 -27.16 32.86
N SER A 218 -7.12 -26.87 34.15
CA SER A 218 -7.22 -25.52 34.70
C SER A 218 -6.42 -24.59 33.79
N TRP A 219 -7.07 -23.53 33.28
CA TRP A 219 -6.38 -22.48 32.53
C TRP A 219 -5.15 -22.04 33.33
N LYS A 220 -3.96 -22.27 32.76
CA LYS A 220 -2.71 -21.67 33.22
C LYS A 220 -2.41 -20.56 32.23
N ALA A 221 -2.24 -19.35 32.73
CA ALA A 221 -1.93 -18.20 31.90
C ALA A 221 -0.59 -18.48 31.17
N PRO A 222 -0.57 -18.45 29.82
CA PRO A 222 0.64 -18.74 29.06
C PRO A 222 1.70 -17.66 29.27
N ALA A 223 2.95 -17.97 28.92
CA ALA A 223 4.01 -16.96 28.95
C ALA A 223 3.68 -15.84 27.94
N ALA A 224 4.12 -14.62 28.23
CA ALA A 224 3.92 -13.49 27.33
C ALA A 224 4.60 -13.78 25.98
N GLY A 225 3.85 -13.71 24.88
CA GLY A 225 4.35 -14.01 23.53
C GLY A 225 4.33 -15.49 23.13
N GLU A 226 3.92 -16.39 24.03
CA GLU A 226 3.66 -17.79 23.68
C GLU A 226 2.43 -17.89 22.77
N VAL A 227 2.58 -18.52 21.61
CA VAL A 227 1.45 -18.84 20.73
C VAL A 227 0.86 -20.16 21.16
N LEU A 228 -0.40 -20.14 21.57
CA LEU A 228 -1.13 -21.35 21.92
C LEU A 228 -1.55 -22.10 20.65
N ASP A 229 -1.40 -23.42 20.69
CA ASP A 229 -1.92 -24.30 19.63
C ASP A 229 -3.44 -24.15 19.48
N ARG A 230 -4.15 -24.04 20.63
CA ARG A 230 -5.59 -23.85 20.67
C ARG A 230 -6.04 -22.95 21.80
N VAL A 231 -7.04 -22.10 21.51
CA VAL A 231 -7.74 -21.28 22.51
C VAL A 231 -9.22 -21.66 22.51
N THR A 232 -9.53 -22.85 23.01
CA THR A 232 -10.88 -23.44 22.87
C THR A 232 -11.95 -22.85 23.79
N ARG A 233 -11.55 -22.04 24.77
CA ARG A 233 -12.44 -21.41 25.74
C ARG A 233 -12.06 -19.95 25.92
N GLN A 234 -13.08 -19.12 26.11
CA GLN A 234 -12.91 -17.71 26.38
C GLN A 234 -12.16 -17.52 27.71
N PRO A 235 -10.98 -16.87 27.71
CA PRO A 235 -10.25 -16.57 28.94
C PRO A 235 -11.01 -15.57 29.82
N SER A 236 -10.77 -15.60 31.13
CA SER A 236 -11.33 -14.62 32.06
C SER A 236 -10.48 -13.35 32.06
N LEU A 237 -11.12 -12.18 32.04
CA LEU A 237 -10.41 -10.89 32.16
C LEU A 237 -9.63 -10.78 33.48
N SER A 238 -10.04 -11.51 34.53
CA SER A 238 -9.30 -11.56 35.80
C SER A 238 -7.86 -12.04 35.65
N ASP A 239 -7.59 -12.83 34.59
CA ASP A 239 -6.31 -13.50 34.36
C ASP A 239 -5.30 -12.60 33.63
N PHE A 240 -5.69 -11.37 33.29
CA PHE A 240 -4.89 -10.42 32.52
C PHE A 240 -4.77 -9.06 33.20
N GLU A 241 -3.70 -8.34 32.86
CA GLU A 241 -3.48 -6.94 33.16
C GLU A 241 -3.71 -6.10 31.91
N LEU A 242 -4.42 -4.98 32.09
CA LEU A 242 -4.64 -3.98 31.05
C LEU A 242 -3.36 -3.15 30.86
N THR A 243 -2.91 -2.99 29.62
CA THR A 243 -1.69 -2.22 29.32
C THR A 243 -1.96 -0.72 29.11
N GLY A 244 -3.21 -0.34 28.87
CA GLY A 244 -3.59 1.01 28.43
C GLY A 244 -3.31 1.29 26.95
N MET A 245 -2.73 0.33 26.21
CA MET A 245 -2.49 0.46 24.76
C MET A 245 -3.76 0.12 23.98
N VAL A 246 -4.62 1.12 23.83
CA VAL A 246 -5.90 1.01 23.12
C VAL A 246 -5.74 1.41 21.66
N MET A 247 -6.33 0.59 20.78
CA MET A 247 -6.43 0.81 19.35
C MET A 247 -7.91 0.68 18.93
N ALA A 248 -8.24 1.22 17.75
CA ALA A 248 -9.56 1.10 17.19
C ALA A 248 -9.49 0.98 15.67
N GLY A 249 -10.47 0.30 15.08
CA GLY A 249 -10.56 0.18 13.63
C GLY A 249 -11.63 -0.79 13.17
N TYR A 250 -11.79 -0.89 11.85
CA TYR A 250 -12.73 -1.84 11.27
C TYR A 250 -12.25 -3.28 11.47
N THR A 251 -13.12 -4.09 12.06
CA THR A 251 -12.93 -5.49 12.39
C THR A 251 -13.87 -6.34 11.56
N THR A 252 -13.37 -7.46 11.06
CA THR A 252 -14.16 -8.47 10.35
C THR A 252 -14.02 -9.84 10.99
N CYS A 253 -14.74 -10.82 10.44
CA CYS A 253 -14.65 -12.22 10.79
C CYS A 253 -14.09 -13.00 9.59
N TYR A 254 -13.24 -13.99 9.87
CA TYR A 254 -12.77 -15.00 8.91
C TYR A 254 -12.96 -16.40 9.52
N GLY A 255 -13.15 -17.42 8.70
CA GLY A 255 -13.60 -18.71 9.22
C GLY A 255 -13.55 -19.86 8.25
N GLU A 256 -14.73 -20.36 7.87
CA GLU A 256 -14.97 -21.67 7.25
C GLU A 256 -14.01 -22.04 6.11
N GLU A 257 -13.62 -21.07 5.29
CA GLU A 257 -12.68 -21.30 4.19
C GLU A 257 -11.23 -21.65 4.59
N PHE A 258 -10.83 -21.45 5.85
CA PHE A 258 -9.46 -21.64 6.36
C PHE A 258 -9.36 -22.69 7.48
N ASP A 259 -10.47 -23.28 7.91
CA ASP A 259 -10.49 -24.21 9.06
C ASP A 259 -9.67 -25.48 8.76
N GLY A 260 -8.70 -25.76 9.63
CA GLY A 260 -7.74 -26.86 9.44
C GLY A 260 -6.46 -26.48 8.68
N ASP A 261 -6.35 -25.26 8.15
CA ASP A 261 -5.14 -24.79 7.49
C ASP A 261 -4.12 -24.19 8.48
N PRO A 262 -2.81 -24.22 8.21
CA PRO A 262 -1.82 -23.53 9.02
C PRO A 262 -1.99 -22.01 8.96
N THR A 263 -2.02 -21.37 10.13
CA THR A 263 -1.93 -19.91 10.29
C THR A 263 -0.51 -19.41 10.02
N ALA A 264 -0.34 -18.09 9.91
CA ALA A 264 0.96 -17.47 9.77
C ALA A 264 1.91 -17.68 10.97
N SER A 265 1.41 -18.05 12.16
CA SER A 265 2.26 -18.46 13.28
C SER A 265 2.65 -19.95 13.25
N GLY A 266 2.11 -20.72 12.30
CA GLY A 266 2.37 -22.15 12.14
C GLY A 266 1.44 -23.07 12.94
N VAL A 267 0.53 -22.52 13.76
CA VAL A 267 -0.51 -23.32 14.44
C VAL A 267 -1.68 -23.55 13.48
N ILE A 268 -2.39 -24.67 13.63
CA ILE A 268 -3.55 -24.97 12.80
C ILE A 268 -4.71 -24.03 13.18
N PHE A 269 -5.32 -23.40 12.18
CA PHE A 269 -6.48 -22.54 12.38
C PHE A 269 -7.70 -23.37 12.72
N HIS A 270 -8.38 -22.96 13.78
CA HIS A 270 -9.68 -23.51 14.18
C HIS A 270 -10.68 -22.37 14.30
N MET A 271 -11.72 -22.39 13.46
CA MET A 271 -12.67 -21.28 13.34
C MET A 271 -13.41 -20.96 14.65
N TYR A 272 -13.53 -21.93 15.57
CA TYR A 272 -14.22 -21.78 16.85
C TYR A 272 -13.31 -21.41 18.03
N ASP A 273 -11.99 -21.35 17.83
CA ASP A 273 -11.05 -20.95 18.87
C ASP A 273 -11.01 -19.43 19.01
N PHE A 274 -10.65 -18.91 20.18
CA PHE A 274 -10.62 -17.47 20.48
C PHE A 274 -9.30 -16.84 20.01
N THR A 275 -9.16 -16.73 18.70
CA THR A 275 -7.98 -16.17 18.04
C THR A 275 -8.34 -15.07 17.05
N CYS A 276 -7.32 -14.36 16.57
CA CYS A 276 -7.48 -13.32 15.56
C CYS A 276 -6.26 -13.20 14.65
N ALA A 277 -6.50 -12.63 13.47
CA ALA A 277 -5.47 -12.16 12.58
C ALA A 277 -5.25 -10.66 12.80
N HIS A 278 -3.98 -10.27 12.92
CA HIS A 278 -3.58 -8.88 12.93
C HIS A 278 -2.30 -8.69 12.08
N ARG A 279 -2.22 -7.56 11.37
CA ARG A 279 -1.18 -7.31 10.35
C ARG A 279 0.23 -7.26 10.93
N SER A 280 0.39 -6.65 12.11
CA SER A 280 1.71 -6.31 12.68
C SER A 280 1.94 -6.70 14.14
N LEU A 281 0.90 -6.85 14.97
CA LEU A 281 1.06 -7.30 16.36
C LEU A 281 1.84 -8.63 16.45
N PRO A 282 2.76 -8.77 17.41
CA PRO A 282 3.47 -10.03 17.64
C PRO A 282 2.50 -11.20 17.79
N PHE A 283 2.88 -12.36 17.27
CA PHE A 283 2.11 -13.56 17.59
C PHE A 283 2.18 -13.83 19.10
N GLY A 284 1.11 -14.39 19.65
CA GLY A 284 0.97 -14.60 21.09
C GLY A 284 0.49 -13.35 21.84
N THR A 285 0.34 -12.20 21.16
CA THR A 285 -0.28 -10.99 21.74
C THR A 285 -1.73 -11.28 22.11
N TRP A 286 -2.13 -10.89 23.30
CA TRP A 286 -3.52 -10.97 23.75
C TRP A 286 -4.22 -9.63 23.59
N LEU A 287 -5.44 -9.67 23.07
CA LEU A 287 -6.28 -8.50 22.86
C LEU A 287 -7.59 -8.65 23.61
N LEU A 288 -7.98 -7.60 24.35
CA LEU A 288 -9.35 -7.40 24.81
C LEU A 288 -10.08 -6.57 23.76
N VAL A 289 -11.01 -7.18 23.02
CA VAL A 289 -11.82 -6.52 21.99
C VAL A 289 -13.19 -6.19 22.56
N LYS A 290 -13.65 -4.95 22.39
CA LYS A 290 -14.94 -4.44 22.89
C LYS A 290 -15.85 -4.08 21.72
N TYR A 291 -17.10 -4.52 21.79
CA TYR A 291 -18.13 -4.23 20.79
C TYR A 291 -19.53 -4.32 21.41
N ASN A 292 -20.39 -3.33 21.13
CA ASN A 292 -21.81 -3.28 21.56
C ASN A 292 -22.08 -3.68 23.03
N GLY A 293 -21.24 -3.23 23.96
CA GLY A 293 -21.36 -3.52 25.40
C GLY A 293 -20.87 -4.91 25.82
N GLY A 294 -20.47 -5.75 24.87
CA GLY A 294 -19.77 -7.02 25.08
C GLY A 294 -18.25 -6.90 24.90
N HIS A 295 -17.54 -7.98 25.25
CA HIS A 295 -16.10 -8.11 25.00
C HIS A 295 -15.68 -9.56 24.76
N VAL A 296 -14.55 -9.73 24.08
CA VAL A 296 -13.89 -11.02 23.84
C VAL A 296 -12.39 -10.87 24.03
N ILE A 297 -11.72 -11.94 24.44
CA ILE A 297 -10.28 -11.99 24.62
C ILE A 297 -9.74 -12.96 23.58
N VAL A 298 -8.86 -12.47 22.73
CA VAL A 298 -8.32 -13.25 21.61
C VAL A 298 -6.81 -13.21 21.59
N GLN A 299 -6.20 -14.27 21.11
CA GLN A 299 -4.77 -14.29 20.83
C GLN A 299 -4.51 -14.03 19.35
N VAL A 300 -3.50 -13.21 19.05
CA VAL A 300 -3.00 -13.02 17.69
C VAL A 300 -2.17 -14.25 17.31
N ASN A 301 -2.70 -15.09 16.42
CA ASN A 301 -1.97 -16.24 15.86
C ASN A 301 -1.85 -16.18 14.33
N ASP A 302 -2.46 -15.19 13.69
CA ASP A 302 -2.49 -15.13 12.23
C ASP A 302 -2.22 -13.73 11.68
N ARG A 303 -2.05 -13.64 10.35
CA ARG A 303 -1.78 -12.39 9.64
C ARG A 303 -2.95 -12.01 8.74
N GLY A 304 -3.45 -10.81 8.95
CA GLY A 304 -4.59 -10.25 8.25
C GLY A 304 -5.17 -9.10 9.07
N PRO A 305 -6.28 -8.48 8.64
CA PRO A 305 -6.82 -8.50 7.29
C PRO A 305 -5.89 -7.82 6.28
N PHE A 306 -5.79 -8.39 5.08
CA PHE A 306 -5.05 -7.77 3.97
C PHE A 306 -5.92 -6.80 3.15
N VAL A 307 -7.24 -6.81 3.37
CA VAL A 307 -8.17 -5.85 2.77
C VAL A 307 -7.91 -4.44 3.33
N PRO A 308 -7.73 -3.41 2.48
CA PRO A 308 -7.54 -2.04 2.93
C PRO A 308 -8.67 -1.55 3.84
N GLY A 309 -8.33 -0.76 4.86
CA GLY A 309 -9.29 -0.17 5.80
C GLY A 309 -9.67 -1.06 6.98
N ARG A 310 -9.33 -2.36 6.96
CA ARG A 310 -9.57 -3.28 8.08
C ARG A 310 -8.31 -3.48 8.92
N VAL A 311 -8.48 -3.65 10.23
CA VAL A 311 -7.39 -3.67 11.20
C VAL A 311 -7.31 -5.01 11.94
N LEU A 312 -8.44 -5.67 12.15
CA LEU A 312 -8.52 -6.92 12.92
C LEU A 312 -9.48 -7.91 12.24
N ASP A 313 -9.11 -9.18 12.21
CA ASP A 313 -9.96 -10.26 11.75
C ASP A 313 -10.14 -11.24 12.92
N LEU A 314 -11.35 -11.36 13.43
CA LEU A 314 -11.68 -12.33 14.48
C LEU A 314 -11.98 -13.68 13.86
N SER A 315 -11.64 -14.76 14.57
CA SER A 315 -12.22 -16.06 14.27
C SER A 315 -13.75 -16.04 14.41
N PHE A 316 -14.42 -17.00 13.77
CA PHE A 316 -15.88 -17.14 13.86
C PHE A 316 -16.38 -17.30 15.30
N GLY A 317 -15.71 -18.11 16.11
CA GLY A 317 -16.03 -18.30 17.53
C GLY A 317 -15.93 -17.00 18.33
N ALA A 318 -14.86 -16.23 18.11
CA ALA A 318 -14.65 -14.95 18.78
C ALA A 318 -15.69 -13.90 18.35
N ALA A 319 -15.91 -13.72 17.05
CA ALA A 319 -16.88 -12.76 16.53
C ALA A 319 -18.31 -13.05 17.02
N ARG A 320 -18.72 -14.32 16.97
CA ARG A 320 -20.04 -14.77 17.43
C ARG A 320 -20.26 -14.50 18.93
N SER A 321 -19.22 -14.58 19.74
CA SER A 321 -19.32 -14.38 21.20
C SER A 321 -19.74 -12.96 21.60
N ILE A 322 -19.40 -11.97 20.77
CA ILE A 322 -19.75 -10.54 20.97
C ILE A 322 -20.84 -10.06 20.01
N GLY A 323 -21.41 -10.96 19.21
CA GLY A 323 -22.44 -10.62 18.22
C GLY A 323 -21.93 -9.72 17.09
N LEU A 324 -20.64 -9.83 16.74
CA LEU A 324 -20.06 -9.07 15.63
C LEU A 324 -20.39 -9.75 14.30
N ASP A 325 -21.06 -9.02 13.41
CA ASP A 325 -21.41 -9.46 12.06
C ASP A 325 -20.92 -8.46 10.98
N GLY A 326 -20.45 -8.99 9.85
CA GLY A 326 -19.91 -8.15 8.77
C GLY A 326 -18.67 -7.33 9.17
N VAL A 327 -18.57 -6.11 8.64
CA VAL A 327 -17.48 -5.17 8.91
C VAL A 327 -17.95 -4.15 9.95
N GLN A 328 -17.34 -4.15 11.14
CA GLN A 328 -17.79 -3.31 12.26
C GLN A 328 -16.64 -2.50 12.84
N TRP A 329 -16.93 -1.33 13.39
CA TRP A 329 -15.92 -0.57 14.14
C TRP A 329 -15.80 -1.13 15.57
N THR A 330 -14.59 -1.46 16.00
CA THR A 330 -14.33 -1.95 17.36
C THR A 330 -13.16 -1.22 18.01
N GLU A 331 -13.13 -1.26 19.34
CA GLU A 331 -11.98 -0.86 20.15
C GLU A 331 -11.33 -2.12 20.73
N PHE A 332 -10.01 -2.18 20.72
CA PHE A 332 -9.28 -3.29 21.32
C PHE A 332 -8.02 -2.81 22.05
N GLU A 333 -7.71 -3.49 23.16
CA GLU A 333 -6.60 -3.15 24.03
C GLU A 333 -5.65 -4.34 24.14
N ILE A 334 -4.34 -4.08 24.09
CA ILE A 334 -3.34 -5.12 24.37
C ILE A 334 -3.41 -5.46 25.86
N ILE A 335 -3.50 -6.75 26.18
CA ILE A 335 -3.53 -7.23 27.56
C ILE A 335 -2.40 -8.24 27.78
N VAL A 336 -1.93 -8.37 29.02
CA VAL A 336 -0.81 -9.27 29.36
C VAL A 336 -1.27 -10.28 30.42
N PRO A 337 -0.97 -11.59 30.26
CA PRO A 337 -1.27 -12.60 31.28
C PRO A 337 -0.66 -12.25 32.65
N LYS A 338 -1.44 -12.39 33.73
CA LYS A 338 -0.95 -12.25 35.11
C LYS A 338 -0.04 -13.42 35.48
N GLY A 339 1.09 -13.13 36.13
CA GLY A 339 2.02 -14.14 36.63
C GLY A 339 3.26 -14.38 35.76
N THR A 340 3.41 -13.67 34.63
CA THR A 340 4.69 -13.57 33.92
C THR A 340 5.60 -12.62 34.70
N ALA A 341 6.41 -13.15 35.62
CA ALA A 341 7.42 -12.38 36.30
C ALA A 341 8.43 -11.84 35.28
N THR A 342 8.39 -10.54 35.03
CA THR A 342 9.52 -9.79 34.44
C THR A 342 10.69 -9.93 35.42
N LYS A 343 11.67 -10.76 35.06
CA LYS A 343 12.99 -10.77 35.69
C LYS A 343 13.96 -9.98 34.83
#